data_AF-A0A3S1HXL0-F1
#
_entry.id   AF-A0A3S1HXL0-F1
#
_cell.length_a   1.000
_cell.length_b   1.000
_cell.length_c   1.000
_cell.angle_alpha   90.00
_cell.angle_beta   90.00
_cell.angle_gamma   90.00
#
_symmetry.space_group_name_H-M   'P 1'
#
loop_
_entity.id
_entity.type
_entity.pdbx_description
1 polymer ?
#
loop_
_entity_poly.entity_id
_entity_poly.type
_entity_poly.pdbx_seq_one_letter_code
_entity_poly.pdbx_strand_id
1 'polypeptide(L)'
;MYRQEGAMSFYKGILPPILAETPKRATKFFTFEQYKSLFSYGDVLPLPLALSLAGLGAGLTEAIVINPFEVVKVKLQAERTSFKEQSSTIRTAREIIAKDGLGFKGLNKGLTATLGRHGVFNMFYFGIYHNVKSIDGLIFHSELKLRDDATADFLRRFAIGLVAGTLSSCTNIPFDVAKSRIQGPQPVAGQIKYKTCFQTISLIYREEG
;
A
#
# COMPACT_ATOMS: atom_id res chain seq x y z
N MET A 1 1.58 20.81 -14.95
CA MET A 1 1.37 19.58 -15.75
C MET A 1 0.87 19.86 -17.15
N TYR A 2 -0.44 19.87 -17.50
CA TYR A 2 -0.86 19.89 -18.92
C TYR A 2 -0.22 21.01 -19.78
N ARG A 3 -0.22 22.25 -19.29
CA ARG A 3 0.38 23.40 -20.00
C ARG A 3 1.91 23.44 -20.01
N GLN A 4 2.59 22.75 -19.08
CA GLN A 4 4.04 22.84 -18.88
C GLN A 4 4.79 21.58 -19.33
N GLU A 5 4.14 20.42 -19.30
CA GLU A 5 4.75 19.10 -19.50
C GLU A 5 4.01 18.28 -20.58
N GLY A 6 2.86 18.77 -21.06
CA GLY A 6 2.02 18.12 -22.07
C GLY A 6 1.03 17.09 -21.52
N ALA A 7 0.14 16.60 -22.39
CA ALA A 7 -0.92 15.64 -22.05
C ALA A 7 -0.38 14.29 -21.54
N MET A 8 0.73 13.81 -22.11
CA MET A 8 1.32 12.52 -21.71
C MET A 8 1.97 12.56 -20.32
N SER A 9 2.09 13.75 -19.72
CA SER A 9 2.66 13.90 -18.39
C SER A 9 1.87 13.18 -17.27
N PHE A 10 0.59 12.85 -17.50
CA PHE A 10 -0.20 12.07 -16.52
C PHE A 10 0.24 10.59 -16.42
N TYR A 11 0.95 10.07 -17.43
CA TYR A 11 1.41 8.68 -17.48
C TYR A 11 2.85 8.49 -17.01
N LYS A 12 3.50 9.54 -16.50
CA LYS A 12 4.86 9.47 -15.97
C LYS A 12 4.95 8.44 -14.85
N GLY A 13 5.93 7.55 -14.95
CA GLY A 13 6.17 6.51 -13.95
C GLY A 13 5.04 5.47 -13.82
N ILE A 14 4.22 5.25 -14.85
CA ILE A 14 3.15 4.23 -14.81
C ILE A 14 3.68 2.79 -14.92
N LEU A 15 4.85 2.59 -15.55
CA LEU A 15 5.41 1.26 -15.81
C LEU A 15 5.80 0.50 -14.53
N PRO A 16 6.51 1.08 -13.53
CA PRO A 16 6.82 0.35 -12.29
C PRO A 16 5.57 -0.19 -11.56
N PRO A 17 4.48 0.59 -11.37
CA PRO A 17 3.22 0.07 -10.84
C PRO A 17 2.63 -1.10 -11.62
N ILE A 18 2.62 -1.04 -12.95
CA ILE A 18 2.09 -2.13 -13.80
C ILE A 18 2.89 -3.42 -13.57
N LEU A 19 4.23 -3.32 -13.56
CA LEU A 19 5.10 -4.46 -13.33
C LEU A 19 4.98 -5.03 -11.91
N ALA A 20 4.71 -4.17 -10.92
CA ALA A 20 4.62 -4.57 -9.53
C ALA A 20 3.28 -5.21 -9.16
N GLU A 21 2.19 -4.94 -9.90
CA GLU A 21 0.85 -5.31 -9.42
C GLU A 21 0.61 -6.83 -9.38
N THR A 22 1.11 -7.59 -10.37
CA THR A 22 0.99 -9.05 -10.35
C THR A 22 1.82 -9.68 -9.21
N PRO A 23 3.13 -9.39 -9.06
CA PRO A 23 3.91 -9.86 -7.90
C PRO A 23 3.29 -9.47 -6.56
N LYS A 24 2.82 -8.23 -6.44
CA LYS A 24 2.16 -7.73 -5.24
C LYS A 24 0.99 -8.60 -4.82
N ARG A 25 0.08 -8.90 -5.76
CA ARG A 25 -1.11 -9.72 -5.48
C ARG A 25 -0.74 -11.17 -5.18
N ALA A 26 0.21 -11.73 -5.92
CA ALA A 26 0.70 -13.09 -5.69
C ALA A 26 1.29 -13.26 -4.28
N THR A 27 2.22 -12.38 -3.90
CA THR A 27 2.82 -12.40 -2.55
C THR A 27 1.77 -12.21 -1.48
N LYS A 28 0.85 -11.25 -1.65
CA LYS A 28 -0.22 -10.98 -0.68
C LYS A 28 -1.07 -12.22 -0.40
N PHE A 29 -1.63 -12.84 -1.44
CA PHE A 29 -2.52 -13.99 -1.23
C PHE A 29 -1.78 -15.23 -0.74
N PHE A 30 -0.57 -15.48 -1.27
CA PHE A 30 0.26 -16.60 -0.82
C PHE A 30 0.58 -16.48 0.67
N THR A 31 1.12 -15.34 1.10
CA THR A 31 1.54 -15.12 2.49
C THR A 31 0.36 -15.03 3.44
N PHE A 32 -0.77 -14.47 2.99
CA PHE A 32 -2.00 -14.42 3.78
C PHE A 32 -2.49 -15.82 4.18
N GLU A 33 -2.52 -16.78 3.26
CA GLU A 33 -2.94 -18.15 3.61
C GLU A 33 -1.96 -18.81 4.59
N GLN A 34 -0.66 -18.57 4.45
CA GLN A 34 0.35 -19.08 5.41
C GLN A 34 0.14 -18.48 6.81
N TYR A 35 -0.01 -17.15 6.92
CA TYR A 35 -0.21 -16.49 8.20
C TYR A 35 -1.57 -16.82 8.82
N LYS A 36 -2.61 -16.96 8.00
CA LYS A 36 -3.94 -17.39 8.45
C LYS A 36 -3.89 -18.79 9.04
N SER A 37 -3.24 -19.74 8.37
CA SER A 37 -3.04 -21.10 8.87
C SER A 37 -2.30 -21.09 10.21
N LEU A 38 -1.24 -20.28 10.30
CA LEU A 38 -0.44 -20.13 11.53
C LEU A 38 -1.26 -19.55 12.70
N PHE A 39 -1.99 -18.46 12.48
CA PHE A 39 -2.72 -17.76 13.55
C PHE A 39 -4.07 -18.40 13.92
N SER A 40 -4.63 -19.22 13.04
CA SER A 40 -5.85 -19.99 13.31
C SER A 40 -5.53 -21.37 13.90
N TYR A 41 -4.24 -21.71 14.07
CA TYR A 41 -3.84 -22.99 14.63
C TYR A 41 -4.13 -23.04 16.15
N GLY A 42 -4.91 -24.04 16.57
CA GLY A 42 -5.16 -24.33 17.98
C GLY A 42 -6.18 -23.42 18.68
N ASP A 43 -7.01 -22.68 17.94
CA ASP A 43 -8.08 -21.80 18.47
C ASP A 43 -7.63 -20.79 19.54
N VAL A 44 -6.34 -20.45 19.57
CA VAL A 44 -5.75 -19.57 20.60
C VAL A 44 -6.23 -18.12 20.47
N LEU A 45 -6.58 -17.68 19.27
CA LEU A 45 -7.01 -16.32 18.96
C LEU A 45 -8.43 -16.30 18.38
N PRO A 46 -9.24 -15.27 18.69
CA PRO A 46 -10.50 -15.04 18.00
C PRO A 46 -10.28 -14.92 16.49
N LEU A 47 -11.10 -15.61 15.69
CA LEU A 47 -10.98 -15.65 14.23
C LEU A 47 -10.80 -14.26 13.57
N PRO A 48 -11.55 -13.19 13.94
CA PRO A 48 -11.36 -11.88 13.32
C PRO A 48 -10.00 -11.26 13.62
N LEU A 49 -9.45 -11.50 14.82
CA LEU A 49 -8.12 -11.02 15.20
C LEU A 49 -7.03 -11.80 14.47
N ALA A 50 -7.15 -13.13 14.38
CA ALA A 50 -6.23 -13.98 13.63
C ALA A 50 -6.13 -13.54 12.16
N LEU A 51 -7.27 -13.24 11.52
CA LEU A 51 -7.33 -12.77 10.14
C LEU A 51 -6.78 -11.35 9.96
N SER A 52 -6.97 -10.48 10.95
CA SER A 52 -6.37 -9.13 10.94
C SER A 52 -4.84 -9.21 11.02
N LEU A 53 -4.31 -10.05 11.90
CA LEU A 53 -2.87 -10.28 12.04
C LEU A 53 -2.27 -10.99 10.82
N ALA A 54 -3.00 -11.93 10.21
CA ALA A 54 -2.62 -12.51 8.93
C ALA A 54 -2.57 -11.45 7.82
N GLY A 55 -3.53 -10.53 7.80
CA GLY A 55 -3.55 -9.37 6.92
C GLY A 55 -2.35 -8.44 7.12
N LEU A 56 -2.00 -8.16 8.37
CA LEU A 56 -0.81 -7.38 8.73
C LEU A 56 0.46 -8.05 8.18
N GLY A 57 0.67 -9.33 8.49
CA GLY A 57 1.83 -10.08 8.02
C GLY A 57 1.94 -10.08 6.50
N ALA A 58 0.85 -10.36 5.80
CA ALA A 58 0.81 -10.35 4.35
C ALA A 58 1.15 -8.96 3.77
N GLY A 59 0.65 -7.89 4.38
CA GLY A 59 0.97 -6.51 4.00
C GLY A 59 2.44 -6.13 4.22
N LEU A 60 3.05 -6.60 5.31
CA LEU A 60 4.46 -6.39 5.56
C LEU A 60 5.35 -7.11 4.54
N THR A 61 5.04 -8.37 4.20
CA THR A 61 5.79 -9.11 3.17
C THR A 61 5.59 -8.51 1.78
N GLU A 62 4.36 -8.10 1.45
CA GLU A 62 4.03 -7.39 0.21
C GLU A 62 4.89 -6.13 0.06
N ALA A 63 4.99 -5.30 1.12
CA ALA A 63 5.77 -4.07 1.12
C ALA A 63 7.25 -4.26 0.78
N ILE A 64 7.88 -5.36 1.21
CA ILE A 64 9.29 -5.65 0.89
C ILE A 64 9.47 -5.85 -0.61
N VAL A 65 8.53 -6.55 -1.25
CA VAL A 65 8.57 -6.85 -2.69
C VAL A 65 8.29 -5.59 -3.52
N ILE A 66 7.34 -4.76 -3.09
CA ILE A 66 6.92 -3.61 -3.91
C ILE A 66 7.77 -2.36 -3.72
N ASN A 67 8.46 -2.19 -2.59
CA ASN A 67 9.13 -0.94 -2.26
C ASN A 67 10.14 -0.48 -3.34
N PRO A 68 10.96 -1.37 -3.94
CA PRO A 68 11.83 -1.02 -5.06
C PRO A 68 11.12 -0.35 -6.24
N PHE A 69 9.94 -0.86 -6.61
CA PHE A 69 9.15 -0.32 -7.72
C PHE A 69 8.55 1.04 -7.36
N GLU A 70 8.15 1.22 -6.11
CA GLU A 70 7.58 2.47 -5.62
C GLU A 70 8.62 3.60 -5.58
N VAL A 71 9.85 3.32 -5.14
CA VAL A 71 10.93 4.32 -5.15
C VAL A 71 11.21 4.81 -6.59
N VAL A 72 11.26 3.90 -7.56
CA VAL A 72 11.45 4.27 -8.97
C VAL A 72 10.27 5.07 -9.50
N LYS A 73 9.03 4.65 -9.19
CA LYS A 73 7.81 5.39 -9.54
C LYS A 73 7.84 6.82 -9.00
N VAL A 74 8.13 6.99 -7.71
CA VAL A 74 8.14 8.32 -7.06
C VAL A 74 9.21 9.21 -7.67
N LYS A 75 10.40 8.68 -7.94
CA LYS A 75 11.46 9.45 -8.61
C LYS A 75 11.04 9.91 -10.01
N LEU A 76 10.47 9.01 -10.80
CA LEU A 76 9.94 9.32 -12.14
C LEU A 76 8.80 10.35 -12.10
N GLN A 77 7.93 10.30 -11.10
CA GLN A 77 6.80 11.23 -10.96
C GLN A 77 7.22 12.60 -10.41
N ALA A 78 8.34 12.68 -9.70
CA ALA A 78 8.90 13.94 -9.20
C ALA A 78 9.62 14.76 -10.28
N GLU A 79 10.03 14.14 -11.40
CA GLU A 79 10.68 14.81 -12.51
C GLU A 79 9.72 15.75 -13.26
N ARG A 80 10.06 17.05 -13.28
CA ARG A 80 9.29 18.11 -13.95
C ARG A 80 9.65 18.31 -15.43
N THR A 81 10.51 17.46 -16.00
CA THR A 81 10.89 17.50 -17.42
C THR A 81 9.74 17.05 -18.32
N SER A 82 9.81 17.30 -19.63
CA SER A 82 8.77 16.79 -20.54
C SER A 82 8.75 15.26 -20.54
N PHE A 83 7.59 14.63 -20.80
CA PHE A 83 7.49 13.16 -20.89
C PHE A 83 8.50 12.54 -21.86
N LYS A 84 8.85 13.25 -22.94
CA LYS A 84 9.85 12.79 -23.94
C LYS A 84 11.29 12.79 -23.42
N GLU A 85 11.59 13.63 -22.44
CA GLU A 85 12.94 13.81 -21.87
C GLU A 85 13.14 12.97 -20.60
N GLN A 86 12.06 12.35 -20.10
CA GLN A 86 12.09 11.54 -18.92
C GLN A 86 12.96 10.29 -19.11
N SER A 87 13.74 9.96 -18.08
CA SER A 87 14.55 8.75 -18.07
C SER A 87 13.68 7.49 -18.08
N SER A 88 14.13 6.44 -18.75
CA SER A 88 13.43 5.15 -18.71
C SER A 88 13.42 4.56 -17.29
N THR A 89 12.42 3.72 -17.01
CA THR A 89 12.28 3.05 -15.69
C THR A 89 13.55 2.29 -15.30
N ILE A 90 14.11 1.52 -16.24
CA ILE A 90 15.32 0.70 -16.02
C ILE A 90 16.54 1.60 -15.79
N ARG A 91 16.68 2.68 -16.57
CA ARG A 91 17.77 3.65 -16.39
C ARG A 91 17.69 4.29 -15.01
N THR A 92 16.50 4.73 -14.61
CA THR A 92 16.27 5.35 -13.29
C THR A 92 16.61 4.40 -12.14
N ALA A 93 16.20 3.13 -12.24
CA ALA A 93 16.55 2.11 -11.27
C ALA A 93 18.08 1.89 -11.19
N ARG A 94 18.75 1.75 -12.34
CA ARG A 94 20.21 1.60 -12.41
C ARG A 94 20.95 2.79 -11.82
N GLU A 95 20.48 4.00 -12.09
CA GLU A 95 21.05 5.24 -11.53
C GLU A 95 20.91 5.32 -10.01
N ILE A 96 19.76 4.89 -9.45
CA ILE A 96 19.59 4.80 -7.99
C ILE A 96 20.56 3.78 -7.42
N ILE A 97 20.67 2.59 -8.02
CA ILE A 97 21.56 1.53 -7.53
C ILE A 97 23.03 1.98 -7.58
N ALA A 98 23.43 2.66 -8.66
CA ALA A 98 24.81 3.13 -8.82
C ALA A 98 25.18 4.26 -7.84
N LYS A 99 24.23 5.14 -7.48
CA LYS A 99 24.49 6.28 -6.58
C LYS A 99 24.30 5.94 -5.11
N ASP A 100 23.19 5.28 -4.78
CA ASP A 100 22.70 5.12 -3.41
C ASP A 100 22.60 3.65 -2.97
N GLY A 101 22.83 2.71 -3.89
CA GLY A 101 22.84 1.26 -3.63
C GLY A 101 21.44 0.62 -3.51
N LEU A 102 21.44 -0.62 -3.03
CA LEU A 102 20.21 -1.41 -2.77
C LEU A 102 19.66 -1.22 -1.35
N GLY A 103 20.39 -0.53 -0.47
CA GLY A 103 20.01 -0.36 0.93
C GLY A 103 18.90 0.68 1.16
N PHE A 104 18.71 1.05 2.43
CA PHE A 104 17.70 2.01 2.88
C PHE A 104 17.89 3.45 2.35
N LYS A 105 19.03 3.77 1.75
CA LYS A 105 19.30 5.07 1.12
C LYS A 105 18.95 5.10 -0.36
N GLY A 106 18.97 3.94 -1.03
CA GLY A 106 18.70 3.81 -2.46
C GLY A 106 17.37 3.12 -2.74
N LEU A 107 17.41 1.93 -3.34
CA LEU A 107 16.20 1.26 -3.83
C LEU A 107 15.23 0.83 -2.71
N ASN A 108 15.71 0.70 -1.47
CA ASN A 108 14.87 0.44 -0.30
C ASN A 108 14.55 1.69 0.54
N LYS A 109 14.67 2.89 -0.05
CA LYS A 109 14.31 4.15 0.61
C LYS A 109 12.83 4.18 0.98
N GLY A 110 12.56 4.59 2.22
CA GLY A 110 11.20 4.70 2.74
C GLY A 110 10.53 3.37 3.09
N LEU A 111 11.27 2.25 3.09
CA LEU A 111 10.71 0.92 3.39
C LEU A 111 9.90 0.89 4.69
N THR A 112 10.33 1.58 5.74
CA THR A 112 9.57 1.64 7.01
C THR A 112 8.19 2.28 6.86
N ALA A 113 8.07 3.32 6.04
CA ALA A 113 6.79 3.96 5.76
C ALA A 113 5.93 3.09 4.84
N THR A 114 6.54 2.39 3.89
CA THR A 114 5.87 1.42 3.01
C THR A 114 5.34 0.21 3.80
N LEU A 115 6.12 -0.31 4.74
CA LEU A 115 5.71 -1.36 5.67
C LEU A 115 4.51 -0.92 6.50
N GLY A 116 4.59 0.28 7.11
CA GLY A 116 3.47 0.86 7.84
C GLY A 116 2.22 0.99 6.96
N ARG A 117 2.39 1.51 5.74
CA ARG A 117 1.30 1.67 4.78
C ARG A 117 0.58 0.37 4.47
N HIS A 118 1.30 -0.61 3.93
CA HIS A 118 0.68 -1.86 3.48
C HIS A 118 0.23 -2.74 4.65
N GLY A 119 1.01 -2.75 5.74
CA GLY A 119 0.67 -3.50 6.95
C GLY A 119 -0.61 -3.00 7.60
N VAL A 120 -0.68 -1.70 7.92
CA VAL A 120 -1.85 -1.09 8.58
C VAL A 120 -3.08 -1.19 7.68
N PHE A 121 -2.95 -0.84 6.40
CA PHE A 121 -4.08 -0.95 5.47
C PHE A 121 -4.63 -2.38 5.40
N ASN A 122 -3.77 -3.39 5.21
CA ASN A 122 -4.23 -4.77 5.09
C ASN A 122 -4.78 -5.32 6.41
N MET A 123 -4.21 -4.96 7.56
CA MET A 123 -4.72 -5.36 8.88
C MET A 123 -6.17 -4.90 9.08
N PHE A 124 -6.44 -3.61 8.89
CA PHE A 124 -7.78 -3.06 9.04
C PHE A 124 -8.72 -3.57 7.94
N TYR A 125 -8.25 -3.67 6.69
CA TYR A 125 -9.08 -4.14 5.58
C TYR A 125 -9.56 -5.57 5.81
N PHE A 126 -8.65 -6.50 6.14
CA PHE A 126 -9.01 -7.89 6.39
C PHE A 126 -9.79 -8.06 7.69
N GLY A 127 -9.49 -7.27 8.72
CA GLY A 127 -10.24 -7.26 9.97
C GLY A 127 -11.68 -6.82 9.77
N ILE A 128 -11.91 -5.67 9.14
CA ILE A 128 -13.25 -5.15 8.89
C ILE A 128 -14.00 -6.07 7.93
N TYR A 129 -13.37 -6.51 6.84
CA TYR A 129 -14.02 -7.38 5.85
C TYR A 129 -14.52 -8.69 6.48
N HIS A 130 -13.75 -9.33 7.36
CA HIS A 130 -14.15 -10.59 7.99
C HIS A 130 -15.12 -10.40 9.17
N ASN A 131 -15.01 -9.31 9.93
CA ASN A 131 -16.04 -8.97 10.94
C ASN A 131 -17.38 -8.69 10.26
N VAL A 132 -17.39 -7.96 9.16
CA VAL A 132 -18.63 -7.70 8.42
C VAL A 132 -19.16 -8.97 7.77
N LYS A 133 -18.30 -9.84 7.20
CA LYS A 133 -18.71 -11.14 6.66
C LYS A 133 -19.26 -12.10 7.72
N SER A 134 -18.72 -12.07 8.95
CA SER A 134 -19.22 -12.89 10.06
C SER A 134 -20.54 -12.36 10.61
N ILE A 135 -20.73 -11.03 10.67
CA ILE A 135 -22.03 -10.41 10.95
C ILE A 135 -23.05 -10.75 9.84
N ASP A 136 -22.61 -10.75 8.59
CA ASP A 136 -23.37 -11.21 7.42
C ASP A 136 -23.86 -12.66 7.59
N GLY A 137 -22.97 -13.55 8.03
CA GLY A 137 -23.31 -14.95 8.32
C GLY A 137 -24.23 -15.08 9.54
N LEU A 138 -24.02 -14.28 10.59
CA LEU A 138 -24.77 -14.34 11.84
C LEU A 138 -26.19 -13.76 11.72
N ILE A 139 -26.37 -12.69 10.94
CA ILE A 139 -27.67 -12.03 10.72
C ILE A 139 -28.48 -12.74 9.62
N PHE A 140 -27.83 -13.35 8.62
CA PHE A 140 -28.55 -13.85 7.43
C PHE A 140 -28.56 -15.37 7.23
N HIS A 141 -27.84 -16.17 8.05
CA HIS A 141 -28.13 -17.62 8.08
C HIS A 141 -29.56 -17.92 8.55
N SER A 142 -30.24 -16.97 9.22
CA SER A 142 -31.66 -17.10 9.58
C SER A 142 -32.65 -16.73 8.49
N GLU A 143 -32.30 -15.95 7.44
CA GLU A 143 -33.32 -15.47 6.47
C GLU A 143 -32.98 -15.51 4.96
N LEU A 144 -31.74 -15.67 4.50
CA LEU A 144 -31.43 -15.54 3.06
C LEU A 144 -31.00 -16.84 2.35
N LYS A 145 -31.81 -17.88 2.49
CA LYS A 145 -31.89 -18.94 1.45
C LYS A 145 -32.83 -18.56 0.29
N LEU A 146 -33.40 -17.35 0.27
CA LEU A 146 -34.59 -17.04 -0.54
C LEU A 146 -34.40 -16.08 -1.74
N ARG A 147 -33.18 -15.69 -2.14
CA ARG A 147 -33.02 -15.02 -3.44
C ARG A 147 -31.65 -15.22 -4.06
N ASP A 148 -31.63 -16.05 -5.09
CA ASP A 148 -30.51 -16.32 -6.00
C ASP A 148 -30.30 -15.12 -6.96
N ASP A 149 -30.24 -13.90 -6.40
CA ASP A 149 -30.18 -12.65 -7.14
C ASP A 149 -28.71 -12.18 -7.18
N ALA A 150 -27.99 -12.56 -8.24
CA ALA A 150 -26.56 -12.28 -8.40
C ALA A 150 -26.22 -10.78 -8.26
N THR A 151 -27.16 -9.90 -8.60
CA THR A 151 -27.02 -8.45 -8.45
C THR A 151 -27.01 -8.02 -6.99
N ALA A 152 -27.82 -8.64 -6.13
CA ALA A 152 -27.87 -8.33 -4.70
C ALA A 152 -26.59 -8.77 -3.98
N ASP A 153 -26.06 -9.95 -4.29
CA ASP A 153 -24.77 -10.42 -3.74
C ASP A 153 -23.61 -9.52 -4.19
N PHE A 154 -23.60 -9.10 -5.46
CA PHE A 154 -22.60 -8.15 -5.97
C PHE A 154 -22.66 -6.81 -5.23
N LEU A 155 -23.84 -6.20 -5.12
CA LEU A 155 -24.02 -4.91 -4.43
C LEU A 155 -23.64 -4.97 -2.96
N ARG A 156 -23.95 -6.08 -2.29
CA ARG A 156 -23.56 -6.33 -0.90
C ARG A 156 -22.04 -6.39 -0.74
N ARG A 157 -21.36 -7.22 -1.53
CA ARG A 157 -19.89 -7.32 -1.52
C ARG A 157 -19.22 -6.00 -1.86
N PHE A 158 -19.81 -5.25 -2.79
CA PHE A 158 -19.36 -3.91 -3.15
C PHE A 158 -19.47 -2.94 -1.98
N ALA A 159 -20.63 -2.87 -1.31
CA ALA A 159 -20.84 -1.99 -0.15
C ALA A 159 -19.89 -2.32 1.01
N ILE A 160 -19.72 -3.60 1.34
CA ILE A 160 -18.78 -4.06 2.37
C ILE A 160 -17.35 -3.65 2.00
N GLY A 161 -16.95 -3.88 0.75
CA GLY A 161 -15.63 -3.49 0.25
C GLY A 161 -15.40 -1.98 0.32
N LEU A 162 -16.43 -1.18 0.01
CA LEU A 162 -16.38 0.28 0.07
C LEU A 162 -16.20 0.79 1.50
N VAL A 163 -17.00 0.30 2.45
CA VAL A 163 -16.89 0.70 3.87
C VAL A 163 -15.55 0.28 4.45
N ALA A 164 -15.14 -0.98 4.23
CA ALA A 164 -13.86 -1.48 4.70
C ALA A 164 -12.69 -0.70 4.09
N GLY A 165 -12.75 -0.41 2.78
CA GLY A 165 -11.74 0.36 2.06
C GLY A 165 -11.61 1.80 2.57
N THR A 166 -12.73 2.49 2.78
CA THR A 166 -12.72 3.88 3.28
C THR A 166 -12.17 3.96 4.69
N LEU A 167 -12.65 3.13 5.62
CA LEU A 167 -12.17 3.15 7.00
C LEU A 167 -10.68 2.77 7.11
N SER A 168 -10.25 1.76 6.36
CA SER A 168 -8.83 1.36 6.31
C SER A 168 -7.96 2.47 5.71
N SER A 169 -8.50 3.23 4.76
CA SER A 169 -7.80 4.37 4.17
C SER A 169 -7.58 5.48 5.19
N CYS A 170 -8.59 5.82 6.01
CA CYS A 170 -8.45 6.81 7.08
C CYS A 170 -7.29 6.49 8.03
N THR A 171 -7.14 5.23 8.42
CA THR A 171 -6.02 4.79 9.28
C THR A 171 -4.66 4.79 8.56
N ASN A 172 -4.66 4.67 7.24
CA ASN A 172 -3.46 4.54 6.43
C ASN A 172 -2.89 5.89 5.95
N ILE A 173 -3.71 6.95 5.87
CA ILE A 173 -3.31 8.27 5.35
C ILE A 173 -2.02 8.83 6.00
N PRO A 174 -1.80 8.76 7.33
CA PRO A 174 -0.56 9.29 7.93
C PRO A 174 0.70 8.60 7.40
N PHE A 175 0.63 7.29 7.13
CA PHE A 175 1.74 6.52 6.55
C PHE A 175 1.96 6.88 5.08
N ASP A 176 0.88 7.15 4.34
CA ASP A 176 0.95 7.62 2.96
C ASP A 176 1.66 8.97 2.83
N VAL A 177 1.36 9.90 3.74
CA VAL A 177 2.02 11.20 3.81
C VAL A 177 3.51 11.01 4.14
N ALA A 178 3.84 10.20 5.15
CA ALA A 178 5.22 9.96 5.55
C ALA A 178 6.04 9.34 4.41
N LYS A 179 5.50 8.30 3.75
CA LYS A 179 6.13 7.66 2.61
C LYS A 179 6.40 8.66 1.47
N SER A 180 5.42 9.48 1.12
CA SER A 180 5.55 10.44 0.03
C SER A 180 6.62 11.50 0.31
N ARG A 181 6.76 11.94 1.57
CA ARG A 181 7.80 12.90 2.01
C ARG A 181 9.19 12.27 2.08
N ILE A 182 9.30 11.00 2.43
CA ILE A 182 10.58 10.28 2.49
C ILE A 182 11.06 9.92 1.07
N GLN A 183 10.20 9.32 0.24
CA GLN A 183 10.58 8.88 -1.11
C GLN A 183 10.65 10.04 -2.11
N GLY A 184 9.89 11.11 -1.88
CA GLY A 184 9.90 12.32 -2.69
C GLY A 184 11.14 13.20 -2.53
N PRO A 185 11.19 14.31 -3.30
CA PRO A 185 12.26 15.30 -3.21
C PRO A 185 12.31 15.92 -1.80
N GLN A 186 13.53 16.06 -1.27
CA GLN A 186 13.73 16.73 0.01
C GLN A 186 13.59 18.24 -0.14
N PRO A 187 13.10 18.95 0.90
CA PRO A 187 12.84 20.39 0.82
C PRO A 187 14.11 21.23 0.67
N VAL A 188 15.25 20.75 1.19
CA VAL A 188 16.56 21.40 1.07
C VAL A 188 17.51 20.46 0.35
N ALA A 189 18.14 20.94 -0.73
CA ALA A 189 19.11 20.17 -1.49
C ALA A 189 20.30 19.76 -0.60
N GLY A 190 20.66 18.48 -0.61
CA GLY A 190 21.77 17.94 0.18
C GLY A 190 21.46 17.60 1.64
N GLN A 191 20.28 17.96 2.16
CA GLN A 191 19.88 17.61 3.52
C GLN A 191 18.69 16.62 3.53
N ILE A 192 18.88 15.50 4.23
CA ILE A 192 17.82 14.50 4.41
C ILE A 192 17.03 14.86 5.67
N LYS A 193 15.94 15.59 5.50
CA LYS A 193 15.02 15.99 6.57
C LYS A 193 14.16 14.81 7.03
N TYR A 194 13.60 14.05 6.08
CA TYR A 194 12.70 12.92 6.36
C TYR A 194 13.43 11.59 6.19
N LYS A 195 13.66 10.86 7.30
CA LYS A 195 14.45 9.60 7.30
C LYS A 195 13.60 8.37 7.58
N THR A 196 12.86 8.37 8.68
CA THR A 196 12.04 7.23 9.13
C THR A 196 10.56 7.60 9.21
N CYS A 197 9.69 6.60 9.16
CA CYS A 197 8.23 6.81 9.18
C CYS A 197 7.77 7.63 10.40
N PHE A 198 8.02 7.14 11.61
CA PHE A 198 7.55 7.79 12.84
C PHE A 198 8.18 9.16 13.08
N GLN A 199 9.48 9.30 12.76
CA GLN A 199 10.13 10.61 12.82
C GLN A 199 9.45 11.60 11.87
N THR A 200 9.13 11.16 10.65
CA THR A 200 8.49 12.01 9.64
C THR A 200 7.09 12.40 10.06
N ILE A 201 6.29 11.46 10.57
CA ILE A 201 4.94 11.76 11.09
C ILE A 201 5.01 12.79 12.22
N SER A 202 5.89 12.56 13.21
CA SER A 202 6.07 13.48 14.33
C SER A 202 6.56 14.87 13.88
N LEU A 203 7.46 14.93 12.90
CA LEU A 203 7.98 16.18 12.39
C LEU A 203 6.91 16.98 11.65
N ILE A 204 6.11 16.31 10.80
CA ILE A 204 5.00 16.94 10.08
C ILE A 204 3.96 17.47 11.05
N TYR A 205 3.57 16.67 12.05
CA TYR A 205 2.63 17.11 13.09
C TYR A 205 3.13 18.35 13.83
N ARG A 206 4.44 18.44 14.10
CA ARG A 206 5.04 19.58 14.79
C ARG A 206 5.19 20.83 13.91
N GLU A 207 5.44 20.67 12.62
CA GLU A 207 5.76 21.78 11.72
C GLU A 207 4.58 22.27 10.87
N GLU A 208 3.67 21.37 10.49
CA GLU A 208 2.58 21.65 9.55
C GLU A 208 1.18 21.58 10.21
N GLY A 209 1.06 20.90 11.36
CA GLY A 209 -0.20 20.67 12.07
C GLY A 209 -0.88 19.38 11.65
#